data_AF-A0A6A4HMA2-F1
#
_entry.id   AF-A0A6A4HMA2-F1
#
_cell.length_a   1.000
_cell.length_b   1.000
_cell.length_c   1.000
_cell.angle_alpha   90.00
_cell.angle_beta   90.00
_cell.angle_gamma   90.00
#
_symmetry.space_group_name_H-M   'P 1'
#
loop_
_entity.id
_entity.type
_entity.pdbx_description
1 polymer ?
#
loop_
_entity_poly.entity_id
_entity_poly.type
_entity_poly.pdbx_seq_one_letter_code
_entity_poly.pdbx_strand_id
1 'polypeptide(L)'
;MALHWYDISADAFKTYVELWHSTFNLPIWVTEFAYQDFNGNDQGDLPTIQNFMGEVTAWMDQQSYIEQYCWFGAMLDLGDVNPMNSLMNPDGSPSTLGKQFLYSG
;
A
#
# COMPACT_ATOMS: atom_id res chain seq x y z
N MET A 1 8.27 9.41 -11.39
CA MET A 1 7.08 10.09 -10.82
C MET A 1 6.82 9.46 -9.46
N ALA A 2 6.63 10.28 -8.42
CA ALA A 2 6.30 9.78 -7.08
C ALA A 2 4.78 9.85 -6.87
N LEU A 3 4.18 8.76 -6.40
CA LEU A 3 2.74 8.64 -6.17
C LEU A 3 2.45 8.27 -4.73
N HIS A 4 1.41 8.89 -4.17
CA HIS A 4 0.87 8.58 -2.86
C HIS A 4 -0.60 8.15 -3.06
N TRP A 5 -1.03 7.08 -2.41
CA TRP A 5 -2.39 6.58 -2.56
C TRP A 5 -2.96 6.04 -1.26
N TYR A 6 -4.16 6.48 -0.90
CA TYR A 6 -4.91 6.02 0.27
C TYR A 6 -6.38 5.91 -0.12
N ASP A 7 -6.82 4.67 -0.37
CA ASP A 7 -8.23 4.32 -0.56
C ASP A 7 -8.38 2.81 -0.27
N ILE A 8 -9.51 2.22 -0.63
CA ILE A 8 -9.89 0.84 -0.26
C ILE A 8 -10.15 -0.08 -1.46
N SER A 9 -9.89 0.40 -2.69
CA SER A 9 -10.12 -0.36 -3.93
C SER A 9 -8.81 -0.65 -4.67
N ALA A 10 -8.47 -1.94 -4.83
CA ALA A 10 -7.32 -2.38 -5.60
C ALA A 10 -7.43 -2.02 -7.09
N ASP A 11 -8.62 -2.10 -7.68
CA ASP A 11 -8.82 -1.71 -9.08
C ASP A 11 -8.68 -0.20 -9.29
N ALA A 12 -9.15 0.62 -8.33
CA ALA A 12 -8.93 2.06 -8.37
C ALA A 12 -7.44 2.41 -8.22
N PHE A 13 -6.70 1.69 -7.36
CA PHE A 13 -5.24 1.82 -7.23
C PHE A 13 -4.53 1.58 -8.57
N LYS A 14 -4.81 0.43 -9.22
CA LYS A 14 -4.19 0.08 -10.51
C LYS A 14 -4.50 1.13 -11.58
N THR A 15 -5.77 1.52 -11.69
CA THR A 15 -6.23 2.55 -12.63
C THR A 15 -5.51 3.88 -12.41
N TYR A 16 -5.33 4.29 -11.16
CA TYR A 16 -4.62 5.52 -10.82
C TYR A 16 -3.15 5.47 -11.23
N VAL A 17 -2.44 4.39 -10.90
CA VAL A 17 -1.03 4.22 -11.24
C VAL A 17 -0.83 4.18 -12.76
N GLU A 18 -1.67 3.44 -13.49
CA GLU A 18 -1.66 3.38 -14.96
C GLU A 18 -1.93 4.75 -15.60
N LEU A 19 -2.87 5.53 -15.04
CA LEU A 19 -3.17 6.89 -15.51
C LEU A 19 -1.94 7.79 -15.44
N TRP A 20 -1.22 7.79 -14.32
CA TRP A 20 -0.02 8.62 -14.17
C TRP A 20 1.12 8.17 -15.07
N HIS A 21 1.33 6.86 -15.23
CA HIS A 21 2.34 6.39 -16.17
C HIS A 21 1.98 6.76 -17.61
N SER A 22 0.75 6.50 -18.05
CA SER A 22 0.31 6.79 -19.43
C SER A 22 0.28 8.29 -19.75
N THR A 23 -0.03 9.15 -18.77
CA THR A 23 -0.09 10.61 -18.98
C THR A 23 1.30 11.22 -19.14
N PHE A 24 2.27 10.78 -18.35
CA PHE A 24 3.59 11.42 -18.30
C PHE A 24 4.70 10.60 -18.94
N ASN A 25 4.46 9.32 -19.23
CA ASN A 25 5.42 8.37 -19.77
C ASN A 25 6.74 8.33 -18.97
N LEU A 26 6.65 8.41 -17.65
CA LEU A 26 7.77 8.33 -16.72
C LEU A 26 7.67 7.05 -15.87
N PRO A 27 8.82 6.48 -15.43
CA PRO A 27 8.81 5.44 -14.41
C PRO A 27 8.11 5.90 -13.12
N ILE A 28 7.48 4.97 -12.42
CA ILE A 28 6.69 5.22 -11.20
C ILE A 28 7.42 4.69 -9.98
N TRP A 29 7.43 5.50 -8.92
CA TRP A 29 7.66 5.07 -7.54
C TRP A 29 6.38 5.32 -6.76
N VAL A 30 5.82 4.28 -6.15
CA VAL A 30 4.68 4.43 -5.22
C VAL A 30 5.25 4.63 -3.82
N THR A 31 5.54 5.87 -3.48
CA THR A 31 6.31 6.22 -2.28
C THR A 31 5.52 6.09 -0.99
N GLU A 32 4.19 6.15 -1.06
CA GLU A 32 3.30 5.86 0.07
C GLU A 32 2.01 5.19 -0.43
N PHE A 33 1.64 4.06 0.17
CA PHE A 33 0.31 3.48 0.00
C PHE A 33 -0.12 2.63 1.20
N ALA A 34 -1.41 2.60 1.50
CA ALA A 34 -2.03 1.76 2.53
C ALA A 34 -3.53 1.58 2.26
N TYR A 35 -4.16 0.57 2.88
CA TYR A 35 -5.62 0.41 2.87
C TYR A 35 -6.22 1.39 3.87
N GLN A 36 -6.63 2.56 3.38
CA GLN A 36 -7.06 3.66 4.24
C GLN A 36 -8.04 4.54 3.49
N ASP A 37 -9.24 4.70 4.03
CA ASP A 37 -10.19 5.67 3.50
C ASP A 37 -10.28 6.95 4.36
N PHE A 38 -9.97 8.11 3.78
CA PHE A 38 -10.17 9.40 4.42
C PHE A 38 -11.55 10.03 4.13
N ASN A 39 -12.40 9.34 3.37
CA ASN A 39 -13.74 9.81 2.98
C ASN A 39 -14.86 9.29 3.89
N GLY A 40 -14.55 8.43 4.87
CA GLY A 40 -15.49 7.97 5.90
C GLY A 40 -16.26 6.69 5.60
N ASN A 41 -15.81 5.87 4.64
CA ASN A 41 -16.31 4.51 4.44
C ASN A 41 -15.73 3.54 5.49
N ASP A 42 -16.15 2.28 5.40
CA ASP A 42 -15.70 1.21 6.30
C ASP A 42 -14.20 0.98 6.16
N GLN A 43 -13.50 1.00 7.30
CA GLN A 43 -12.08 0.70 7.38
C GLN A 43 -11.94 -0.82 7.50
N GLY A 44 -11.10 -1.41 6.67
CA GLY A 44 -10.95 -2.86 6.57
C GLY A 44 -10.35 -3.47 7.82
N ASP A 45 -10.72 -4.73 8.09
CA ASP A 45 -10.04 -5.56 9.06
C ASP A 45 -8.68 -6.08 8.53
N LEU A 46 -7.88 -6.69 9.40
CA LEU A 46 -6.56 -7.19 9.01
C LEU A 46 -6.61 -8.15 7.80
N PRO A 47 -7.50 -9.16 7.72
CA PRO A 47 -7.65 -9.99 6.53
C PRO A 47 -7.91 -9.21 5.24
N THR A 48 -8.77 -8.19 5.29
CA THR A 48 -9.06 -7.32 4.15
C THR A 48 -7.82 -6.56 3.70
N ILE A 49 -7.07 -5.99 4.65
CA ILE A 49 -5.83 -5.25 4.39
C ILE A 49 -4.75 -6.17 3.82
N GLN A 50 -4.61 -7.38 4.35
CA GLN A 50 -3.67 -8.39 3.86
C GLN A 50 -3.97 -8.80 2.41
N ASN A 51 -5.25 -9.00 2.08
CA ASN A 51 -5.67 -9.31 0.71
C ASN A 51 -5.35 -8.16 -0.23
N PHE A 52 -5.69 -6.93 0.16
CA PHE A 52 -5.38 -5.74 -0.62
C PHE A 52 -3.86 -5.60 -0.86
N MET A 53 -3.05 -5.68 0.20
CA MET A 53 -1.59 -5.60 0.11
C MET A 53 -1.05 -6.62 -0.88
N GLY A 54 -1.42 -7.90 -0.70
CA GLY A 54 -0.94 -8.98 -1.57
C GLY A 54 -1.35 -8.79 -3.03
N GLU A 55 -2.57 -8.33 -3.28
CA GLU A 55 -3.05 -8.08 -4.64
C GLU A 55 -2.28 -6.96 -5.34
N VAL A 56 -2.12 -5.81 -4.68
CA VAL A 56 -1.49 -4.65 -5.31
C VAL A 56 0.02 -4.80 -5.43
N THR A 57 0.71 -5.42 -4.46
CA THR A 57 2.16 -5.67 -4.57
C THR A 57 2.47 -6.68 -5.67
N ALA A 58 1.73 -7.79 -5.73
CA ALA A 58 1.90 -8.79 -6.79
C ALA A 58 1.61 -8.23 -8.20
N TRP A 59 0.65 -7.30 -8.32
CA TRP A 59 0.42 -6.57 -9.56
C TRP A 59 1.57 -5.62 -9.90
N MET A 60 2.06 -4.85 -8.92
CA MET A 60 3.17 -3.91 -9.12
C MET A 60 4.45 -4.62 -9.56
N ASP A 61 4.75 -5.79 -9.01
CA ASP A 61 5.91 -6.60 -9.38
C ASP A 61 5.88 -7.06 -10.86
N GLN A 62 4.70 -7.07 -11.49
CA GLN A 62 4.52 -7.43 -12.89
C GLN A 62 4.64 -6.22 -13.85
N GLN A 63 4.67 -4.99 -13.32
CA GLN A 63 4.71 -3.78 -14.14
C GLN A 63 6.15 -3.31 -14.35
N SER A 64 6.64 -3.38 -15.58
CA SER A 64 8.01 -2.95 -15.91
C SER A 64 8.29 -1.45 -15.71
N TYR A 65 7.24 -0.64 -15.59
CA TYR A 65 7.33 0.80 -15.38
C TYR A 65 7.26 1.22 -13.89
N ILE A 66 7.04 0.27 -12.97
CA ILE A 66 7.07 0.51 -11.54
C ILE A 66 8.44 0.07 -11.03
N GLU A 67 9.24 1.03 -10.56
CA GLU A 67 10.60 0.74 -10.13
C GLU A 67 10.68 0.39 -8.64
N GLN A 68 9.84 0.99 -7.80
CA GLN A 68 9.82 0.81 -6.35
C GLN A 68 8.43 1.13 -5.77
N TYR A 69 8.09 0.51 -4.64
CA TYR A 69 6.93 0.86 -3.82
C TYR A 69 7.23 0.76 -2.33
N CYS A 70 6.54 1.56 -1.51
CA CYS A 70 6.73 1.61 -0.06
C CYS A 70 5.38 1.67 0.66
N TRP A 71 5.07 0.62 1.41
CA TRP A 71 3.86 0.58 2.23
C TRP A 71 3.98 1.56 3.41
N PHE A 72 2.94 2.36 3.63
CA PHE A 72 2.87 3.27 4.76
C PHE A 72 2.46 2.51 6.03
N GLY A 73 3.42 2.24 6.92
CA GLY A 73 3.13 1.55 8.18
C GLY A 73 4.32 1.11 9.03
N ALA A 74 5.56 1.37 8.60
CA ALA A 74 6.77 1.04 9.38
C ALA A 74 7.05 2.06 10.50
N MET A 75 6.10 2.24 11.42
CA MET A 75 6.19 3.16 12.56
C MET A 75 5.27 2.71 13.70
N LEU A 76 5.48 3.26 14.90
CA LEU A 76 4.69 2.92 16.09
C LEU A 76 3.40 3.73 16.22
N ASP A 77 3.33 4.90 15.58
CA ASP A 77 2.18 5.80 15.58
C ASP A 77 1.83 6.15 14.14
N LEU A 78 0.65 5.71 13.70
CA LEU A 78 0.15 5.89 12.34
C LEU A 78 -0.72 7.15 12.20
N GLY A 79 -0.89 7.94 13.27
CA GLY A 79 -1.79 9.09 13.30
C GLY A 79 -3.22 8.68 12.97
N ASP A 80 -3.80 9.30 11.94
CA ASP A 80 -5.18 9.07 11.51
C ASP A 80 -5.34 7.88 10.53
N VAL A 81 -4.26 7.13 10.25
CA VAL A 81 -4.32 5.92 9.44
C VAL A 81 -4.72 4.72 10.30
N ASN A 82 -5.57 3.85 9.77
CA ASN A 82 -6.02 2.62 10.42
C ASN A 82 -4.82 1.83 10.97
N PRO A 83 -4.73 1.64 12.31
CA PRO A 83 -3.58 1.00 12.95
C PRO A 83 -3.30 -0.42 12.46
N MET A 84 -4.28 -1.09 11.84
CA MET A 84 -4.10 -2.41 11.25
C MET A 84 -3.19 -2.41 10.01
N ASN A 85 -2.90 -1.23 9.43
CA ASN A 85 -1.87 -1.05 8.40
C ASN A 85 -0.44 -1.06 8.97
N SER A 86 -0.26 -1.11 10.29
CA SER A 86 1.07 -1.09 10.91
C SER A 86 1.88 -2.33 10.53
N LEU A 87 3.12 -2.11 10.10
CA LEU A 87 4.12 -3.15 9.87
C LEU A 87 4.90 -3.49 11.15
N MET A 88 4.67 -2.76 12.26
CA MET A 88 5.40 -2.89 13.51
C MET A 88 4.45 -3.18 14.69
N ASN A 89 4.84 -4.13 15.53
CA ASN A 89 4.26 -4.30 16.87
C ASN A 89 4.79 -3.19 17.81
N PRO A 90 4.16 -2.97 18.98
CA PRO A 90 4.63 -1.98 19.96
C PRO A 90 6.07 -2.17 20.45
N ASP A 91 6.60 -3.39 20.39
CA ASP A 91 7.99 -3.72 20.74
C ASP A 91 9.00 -3.49 19.61
N GLY A 92 8.54 -3.00 18.45
CA GLY A 92 9.34 -2.75 17.27
C GLY A 92 9.57 -3.98 16.38
N SER A 93 9.08 -5.16 16.75
CA SER A 93 9.14 -6.36 15.90
C SER A 93 8.15 -6.28 14.73
N PRO A 94 8.37 -6.98 13.60
CA PRO A 94 7.41 -7.02 12.51
C PRO A 94 6.04 -7.56 12.94
N SER A 95 4.97 -6.82 12.62
CA SER A 95 3.59 -7.25 12.81
C SER A 95 3.22 -8.43 11.88
N THR A 96 2.02 -8.97 11.99
CA THR A 96 1.52 -9.97 11.02
C THR A 96 1.56 -9.43 9.58
N LEU A 97 1.10 -8.20 9.37
CA LEU A 97 1.17 -7.52 8.07
C LEU A 97 2.62 -7.21 7.67
N GLY A 98 3.45 -6.79 8.63
CA GLY A 98 4.89 -6.56 8.41
C GLY A 98 5.63 -7.81 7.92
N LYS A 99 5.34 -8.97 8.50
CA LYS A 99 5.89 -10.26 8.03
C LYS A 99 5.43 -10.60 6.63
N GLN A 100 4.17 -10.32 6.29
CA GLN A 100 3.69 -10.48 4.92
C GLN A 100 4.52 -9.60 3.99
N PHE A 101 4.60 -8.29 4.23
CA PHE A 101 5.34 -7.39 3.35
C PHE A 101 6.82 -7.77 3.16
N LEU A 102 7.49 -8.24 4.22
CA LEU A 102 8.90 -8.65 4.18
C LEU A 102 9.17 -9.96 3.41
N TYR A 103 8.20 -10.88 3.38
CA TYR A 103 8.41 -12.25 2.91
C TYR A 103 7.52 -12.66 1.72
N SER A 104 6.67 -11.77 1.21
CA SER A 104 5.74 -12.07 0.10
C SER A 104 6.27 -11.70 -1.28
N GLY A 105 7.56 -11.94 -1.54
CA GLY A 105 8.18 -11.76 -2.86
C GLY A 105 8.14 -13.03 -3.72
#